data_AF-A0A0A9WGN7-F1
#
_entry.id   AF-A0A0A9WGN7-F1
#
_cell.length_a   1.000
_cell.length_b   1.000
_cell.length_c   1.000
_cell.angle_alpha   90.00
_cell.angle_beta   90.00
_cell.angle_gamma   90.00
#
_symmetry.space_group_name_H-M   'P 1'
#
loop_
_entity.id
_entity.type
_entity.pdbx_description
1 polymer ?
#
loop_
_entity_poly.entity_id
_entity_poly.type
_entity_poly.pdbx_seq_one_letter_code
_entity_poly.pdbx_strand_id
1 'polypeptide(L)'
;MWRIGDRKLPTGVVVDGGSDWLALSRPFVEYLASGGTELLVQGLTTVFKYSLLPAESFFHTALRNSVFCKSYVDNNLHLTNWRRKFGCHCQYKHIVDWCGCSPNNFKVDDWQRIVATETKPVFFARKFEPIVDQGIINQLDAWLYGPHPHDLPGLNSYWQSIYNVHDLGPAPDDALISFGLSLARAAVRAAQTNCSVTSTKLIDITSYHKLDFYQGSLILFEAKPRSSSETVIRMESWVKPIDHYTVTDNVGPAKKLKSFFVSSDYDQKEQLSRNSLRCLGPFSDPVAVYETSSSNQLFNITLLWIDPMANVAAASDIIMEDGTTIGFIKPGLKSPILPGVWTVKLVWNLTEFAHTLFLVLPLEQVSASPLSLHQTQYVHGGPGERYAKLNSDWAKVVGMGENRTTLERRAFSNTKRVGKDLVIWIDTLTSKFYKVLDWCGASSNSFCGMKPCVSSYWSSLSPDPKSELRSLDKSGRITRW
;
A
#
# COMPACT_ATOMS: atom_id res chain seq x y z
N MET A 1 -20.27 -2.30 -10.22
CA MET A 1 -21.41 -3.22 -10.40
C MET A 1 -22.65 -2.56 -9.83
N TRP A 2 -23.57 -2.16 -10.72
CA TRP A 2 -24.74 -1.37 -10.36
C TRP A 2 -25.92 -2.25 -10.01
N ARG A 3 -26.62 -1.95 -8.91
CA ARG A 3 -27.86 -2.65 -8.55
C ARG A 3 -29.06 -1.94 -9.17
N ILE A 4 -29.68 -2.56 -10.17
CA ILE A 4 -30.75 -1.94 -10.98
C ILE A 4 -32.19 -2.29 -10.55
N GLY A 5 -32.36 -3.16 -9.55
CA GLY A 5 -33.68 -3.53 -9.02
C GLY A 5 -33.75 -4.99 -8.58
N ASP A 6 -34.96 -5.41 -8.22
CA ASP A 6 -35.26 -6.78 -7.83
C ASP A 6 -35.61 -7.65 -9.04
N ARG A 7 -35.46 -8.96 -8.90
CA ARG A 7 -35.89 -9.94 -9.91
C ARG A 7 -36.46 -11.19 -9.25
N LYS A 8 -37.34 -11.89 -9.96
CA LYS A 8 -37.83 -13.21 -9.55
C LYS A 8 -36.82 -14.28 -9.93
N LEU A 9 -36.56 -15.23 -9.03
CA LEU A 9 -35.72 -16.38 -9.33
C LEU A 9 -36.47 -17.39 -10.23
N PRO A 10 -35.77 -18.11 -11.13
CA PRO A 10 -36.39 -19.15 -11.95
C PRO A 10 -36.99 -20.26 -11.09
N THR A 11 -38.15 -20.77 -11.49
CA THR A 11 -38.80 -21.93 -10.87
C THR A 11 -38.30 -23.24 -11.48
N GLY A 12 -38.37 -24.35 -10.73
CA GLY A 12 -37.99 -25.68 -11.23
C GLY A 12 -36.48 -25.97 -11.23
N VAL A 13 -35.67 -25.07 -10.64
CA VAL A 13 -34.22 -25.22 -10.48
C VAL A 13 -33.88 -25.01 -9.00
N VAL A 14 -33.03 -25.87 -8.44
CA VAL A 14 -32.48 -25.71 -7.09
C VAL A 14 -31.31 -24.72 -7.14
N VAL A 15 -31.47 -23.53 -6.55
CA VAL A 15 -30.38 -22.56 -6.43
C VAL A 15 -29.51 -22.92 -5.24
N ASP A 16 -28.20 -23.00 -5.47
CA ASP A 16 -27.19 -23.34 -4.46
C ASP A 16 -25.94 -22.48 -4.63
N GLY A 17 -25.09 -22.39 -3.61
CA GLY A 17 -23.90 -21.56 -3.62
C GLY A 17 -22.94 -21.77 -2.45
N GLY A 18 -21.74 -21.21 -2.58
CA GLY A 18 -20.64 -21.40 -1.65
C GLY A 18 -19.39 -20.65 -2.11
N SER A 19 -18.24 -21.29 -1.97
CA SER A 19 -16.97 -20.70 -2.43
C SER A 19 -16.88 -20.69 -3.95
N ASP A 20 -16.31 -19.64 -4.52
CA ASP A 20 -15.89 -19.55 -5.92
C ASP A 20 -14.57 -20.29 -6.23
N TRP A 21 -13.93 -20.90 -5.23
CA TRP A 21 -12.78 -21.80 -5.39
C TRP A 21 -13.31 -23.22 -5.48
N LEU A 22 -13.09 -23.87 -6.62
CA LEU A 22 -13.73 -25.13 -7.01
C LEU A 22 -12.73 -26.06 -7.68
N ALA A 23 -13.01 -27.37 -7.65
CA ALA A 23 -12.39 -28.35 -8.55
C ALA A 23 -13.48 -28.92 -9.46
N LEU A 24 -13.37 -28.69 -10.77
CA LEU A 24 -14.36 -29.13 -11.75
C LEU A 24 -13.78 -30.23 -12.64
N SER A 25 -14.51 -31.32 -12.81
CA SER A 25 -14.11 -32.40 -13.72
C SER A 25 -14.23 -31.97 -15.18
N ARG A 26 -13.34 -32.46 -16.05
CA ARG A 26 -13.36 -32.17 -17.49
C ARG A 26 -14.74 -32.43 -18.13
N PRO A 27 -15.43 -33.58 -17.89
CA PRO A 27 -16.75 -33.81 -18.49
C PRO A 27 -17.80 -32.76 -18.11
N PHE A 28 -17.79 -32.29 -16.85
CA PHE A 28 -18.71 -31.24 -16.43
C PHE A 28 -18.36 -29.89 -17.07
N VAL A 29 -17.07 -29.56 -17.20
CA VAL A 29 -16.62 -28.36 -17.91
C VAL A 29 -17.02 -28.41 -19.38
N GLU A 30 -16.86 -29.54 -20.06
CA GLU A 30 -17.29 -29.73 -21.45
C GLU A 30 -18.81 -29.56 -21.60
N TYR A 31 -19.60 -30.05 -20.64
CA TYR A 31 -21.05 -29.81 -20.59
C TYR A 31 -21.40 -28.32 -20.44
N LEU A 32 -20.72 -27.60 -19.54
CA LEU A 32 -20.95 -26.16 -19.36
C LEU A 32 -20.50 -25.35 -20.59
N ALA A 33 -19.45 -25.81 -21.27
CA ALA A 33 -18.86 -25.18 -22.45
C ALA A 33 -19.50 -25.62 -23.77
N SER A 34 -20.63 -26.34 -23.75
CA SER A 34 -21.28 -26.91 -24.94
C SER A 34 -21.84 -25.89 -25.95
N GLY A 35 -21.50 -24.61 -25.83
CA GLY A 35 -21.95 -23.56 -26.74
C GLY A 35 -23.43 -23.21 -26.57
N GLY A 36 -24.03 -23.57 -25.44
CA GLY A 36 -25.44 -23.29 -25.18
C GLY A 36 -26.36 -24.23 -25.94
N THR A 37 -26.01 -25.50 -26.15
CA THR A 37 -26.98 -26.50 -26.62
C THR A 37 -27.96 -26.93 -25.53
N GLU A 38 -27.56 -26.80 -24.26
CA GLU A 38 -28.30 -27.25 -23.09
C GLU A 38 -29.18 -26.13 -22.51
N LEU A 39 -30.50 -26.36 -22.43
CA LEU A 39 -31.48 -25.35 -21.97
C LEU A 39 -31.18 -24.83 -20.56
N LEU A 40 -30.77 -25.71 -19.64
CA LEU A 40 -30.37 -25.33 -18.28
C LEU A 40 -29.18 -24.35 -18.32
N VAL A 41 -28.14 -24.67 -19.09
CA VAL A 41 -26.93 -23.85 -19.17
C VAL A 41 -27.23 -22.49 -19.81
N GLN A 42 -28.05 -22.44 -20.86
CA GLN A 42 -28.52 -21.19 -21.45
C GLN A 42 -29.27 -20.31 -20.44
N GLY A 43 -30.23 -20.89 -19.72
CA GLY A 43 -31.04 -20.19 -18.72
C GLY A 43 -30.19 -19.66 -17.58
N LEU A 44 -29.31 -20.49 -17.02
CA LEU A 44 -28.39 -20.08 -15.96
C LEU A 44 -27.42 -19.01 -16.45
N THR A 45 -26.86 -19.13 -17.66
CA THR A 45 -25.98 -18.10 -18.22
C THR A 45 -26.68 -16.76 -18.32
N THR A 46 -27.95 -16.75 -18.75
CA THR A 46 -28.77 -15.53 -18.82
C THR A 46 -28.96 -14.89 -17.45
N VAL A 47 -29.28 -15.69 -16.42
CA VAL A 47 -29.46 -15.22 -15.04
C VAL A 47 -28.15 -14.71 -14.44
N PHE A 48 -27.07 -15.48 -14.59
CA PHE A 48 -25.77 -15.21 -13.95
C PHE A 48 -24.95 -14.12 -14.64
N LYS A 49 -25.22 -13.83 -15.91
CA LYS A 49 -24.69 -12.65 -16.62
C LYS A 49 -24.97 -11.33 -15.87
N TYR A 50 -26.10 -11.25 -15.16
CA TYR A 50 -26.52 -10.07 -14.40
C TYR A 50 -26.60 -10.35 -12.89
N SER A 51 -25.72 -11.22 -12.38
CA SER A 51 -25.65 -11.54 -10.95
C SER A 51 -24.37 -11.00 -10.32
N LEU A 52 -24.48 -10.52 -9.08
CA LEU A 52 -23.30 -10.23 -8.25
C LEU A 52 -22.66 -11.56 -7.79
N LEU A 53 -21.32 -11.59 -7.73
CA LEU A 53 -20.53 -12.78 -7.35
C LEU A 53 -21.01 -14.07 -8.05
N PRO A 54 -21.11 -14.08 -9.39
CA PRO A 54 -21.80 -15.16 -10.10
C PRO A 54 -21.10 -16.52 -9.93
N ALA A 55 -19.76 -16.53 -9.80
CA ALA A 55 -18.99 -17.76 -9.61
C ALA A 55 -19.30 -18.47 -8.27
N GLU A 56 -19.77 -17.74 -7.25
CA GLU A 56 -20.12 -18.31 -5.95
C GLU A 56 -21.40 -19.15 -5.99
N SER A 57 -22.17 -19.16 -7.08
CA SER A 57 -23.44 -19.91 -7.17
C SER A 57 -23.75 -20.51 -8.53
N PHE A 58 -23.19 -20.00 -9.64
CA PHE A 58 -23.43 -20.55 -10.98
C PHE A 58 -23.06 -22.03 -11.08
N PHE A 59 -21.83 -22.39 -10.68
CA PHE A 59 -21.34 -23.77 -10.83
C PHE A 59 -22.07 -24.75 -9.91
N HIS A 60 -22.37 -24.33 -8.68
CA HIS A 60 -23.17 -25.10 -7.72
C HIS A 60 -24.56 -25.39 -8.29
N THR A 61 -25.25 -24.34 -8.73
CA THR A 61 -26.60 -24.45 -9.32
C THR A 61 -26.58 -25.31 -10.58
N ALA A 62 -25.62 -25.11 -11.48
CA ALA A 62 -25.52 -25.91 -12.71
C ALA A 62 -25.26 -27.40 -12.41
N LEU A 63 -24.35 -27.71 -11.48
CA LEU A 63 -24.02 -29.08 -11.13
C LEU A 63 -25.20 -29.80 -10.51
N ARG A 64 -25.88 -29.17 -9.53
CA ARG A 64 -27.01 -29.75 -8.78
C ARG A 64 -28.23 -30.05 -9.66
N ASN A 65 -28.39 -29.36 -10.78
CA ASN A 65 -29.54 -29.49 -11.67
C ASN A 65 -29.23 -30.18 -13.01
N SER A 66 -27.98 -30.55 -13.26
CA SER A 66 -27.57 -31.22 -14.50
C SER A 66 -27.51 -32.74 -14.32
N VAL A 67 -27.19 -33.44 -15.42
CA VAL A 67 -26.88 -34.88 -15.43
C VAL A 67 -25.71 -35.27 -14.51
N PHE A 68 -24.90 -34.29 -14.07
CA PHE A 68 -23.76 -34.49 -13.18
C PHE A 68 -24.10 -34.34 -11.68
N CYS A 69 -25.37 -34.20 -11.30
CA CYS A 69 -25.76 -33.95 -9.92
C CYS A 69 -25.24 -34.99 -8.90
N LYS A 70 -25.03 -36.24 -9.35
CA LYS A 70 -24.48 -37.34 -8.53
C LYS A 70 -22.97 -37.27 -8.32
N SER A 71 -22.24 -36.39 -9.02
CA SER A 71 -20.80 -36.19 -8.83
C SER A 71 -20.48 -35.03 -7.88
N TYR A 72 -21.48 -34.46 -7.21
CA TYR A 72 -21.29 -33.40 -6.24
C TYR A 72 -20.60 -33.90 -4.98
N VAL A 73 -19.54 -33.22 -4.57
CA VAL A 73 -18.85 -33.43 -3.30
C VAL A 73 -18.84 -32.08 -2.57
N ASP A 74 -19.39 -32.05 -1.35
CA ASP A 74 -19.45 -30.85 -0.52
C ASP A 74 -18.11 -30.58 0.19
N ASN A 75 -17.06 -30.42 -0.62
CA ASN A 75 -15.73 -30.02 -0.19
C ASN A 75 -14.97 -29.47 -1.40
N ASN A 76 -14.54 -28.22 -1.33
CA ASN A 76 -13.78 -27.58 -2.40
C ASN A 76 -12.26 -27.75 -2.28
N LEU A 77 -11.80 -28.54 -1.31
CA LEU A 77 -10.41 -28.86 -1.06
C LEU A 77 -9.54 -27.66 -0.64
N HIS A 78 -10.16 -26.56 -0.20
CA HIS A 78 -9.48 -25.32 0.16
C HIS A 78 -9.67 -24.94 1.63
N LEU A 79 -8.59 -24.48 2.26
CA LEU A 79 -8.65 -23.79 3.54
C LEU A 79 -8.77 -22.28 3.31
N THR A 80 -9.83 -21.65 3.82
CA THR A 80 -10.01 -20.19 3.74
C THR A 80 -9.99 -19.55 5.12
N ASN A 81 -9.11 -18.57 5.34
CA ASN A 81 -8.95 -17.90 6.64
C ASN A 81 -10.01 -16.82 6.91
N TRP A 82 -11.24 -17.23 7.15
CA TRP A 82 -12.31 -16.29 7.51
C TRP A 82 -12.17 -15.78 8.94
N ARG A 83 -11.94 -14.47 9.11
CA ARG A 83 -12.07 -13.76 10.40
C ARG A 83 -13.04 -12.60 10.25
N ARG A 84 -14.35 -12.87 10.35
CA ARG A 84 -15.42 -11.89 10.02
C ARG A 84 -15.30 -10.54 10.73
N LYS A 85 -14.76 -10.51 11.96
CA LYS A 85 -14.52 -9.27 12.72
C LYS A 85 -13.63 -8.28 11.97
N PHE A 86 -12.67 -8.77 11.17
CA PHE A 86 -11.70 -7.96 10.43
C PHE A 86 -11.95 -7.98 8.91
N GLY A 87 -12.58 -9.04 8.39
CA GLY A 87 -12.77 -9.23 6.94
C GLY A 87 -14.00 -8.56 6.34
N CYS A 88 -14.93 -8.05 7.16
CA CYS A 88 -16.27 -7.60 6.72
C CYS A 88 -16.52 -6.11 7.00
N HIS A 89 -15.75 -5.22 6.37
CA HIS A 89 -15.88 -3.76 6.55
C HIS A 89 -16.60 -3.06 5.39
N CYS A 90 -17.20 -3.84 4.48
CA CYS A 90 -17.86 -3.29 3.30
C CYS A 90 -16.91 -2.41 2.45
N GLN A 91 -15.62 -2.80 2.40
CA GLN A 91 -14.56 -2.01 1.76
C GLN A 91 -14.74 -1.78 0.25
N TYR A 92 -15.62 -2.57 -0.40
CA TYR A 92 -15.82 -2.55 -1.84
C TYR A 92 -17.02 -1.70 -2.31
N LYS A 93 -17.64 -0.88 -1.44
CA LYS A 93 -18.81 -0.04 -1.81
C LYS A 93 -18.57 0.88 -3.02
N HIS A 94 -17.33 1.31 -3.23
CA HIS A 94 -16.96 2.16 -4.35
C HIS A 94 -16.86 1.40 -5.69
N ILE A 95 -16.84 0.06 -5.64
CA ILE A 95 -16.75 -0.83 -6.81
C ILE A 95 -18.11 -1.48 -7.09
N VAL A 96 -18.85 -1.86 -6.04
CA VAL A 96 -20.11 -2.59 -6.13
C VAL A 96 -21.16 -2.02 -5.19
N ASP A 97 -22.42 -2.00 -5.61
CA ASP A 97 -23.57 -1.55 -4.80
C ASP A 97 -24.01 -2.61 -3.77
N TRP A 98 -23.05 -3.17 -3.03
CA TRP A 98 -23.26 -4.23 -2.05
C TRP A 98 -22.16 -4.25 -0.98
N CYS A 99 -22.43 -4.93 0.14
CA CYS A 99 -21.41 -5.22 1.14
C CYS A 99 -20.87 -6.63 0.99
N GLY A 100 -19.55 -6.73 0.77
CA GLY A 100 -18.82 -7.99 0.75
C GLY A 100 -17.90 -8.15 1.96
N CYS A 101 -17.39 -9.37 2.10
CA CYS A 101 -16.30 -9.71 3.01
C CYS A 101 -15.13 -10.26 2.20
N SER A 102 -13.93 -10.24 2.78
CA SER A 102 -12.75 -10.90 2.22
C SER A 102 -12.04 -11.71 3.31
N PRO A 103 -11.49 -12.90 3.00
CA PRO A 103 -10.66 -13.64 3.95
C PRO A 103 -9.41 -12.84 4.36
N ASN A 104 -8.92 -13.11 5.56
CA ASN A 104 -7.66 -12.56 6.07
C ASN A 104 -6.48 -13.33 5.48
N ASN A 105 -5.30 -12.71 5.53
CA ASN A 105 -4.06 -13.43 5.29
C ASN A 105 -3.74 -14.35 6.47
N PHE A 106 -3.16 -15.51 6.18
CA PHE A 106 -2.52 -16.33 7.20
C PHE A 106 -1.31 -15.57 7.77
N LYS A 107 -1.06 -15.77 9.07
CA LYS A 107 0.14 -15.32 9.77
C LYS A 107 0.84 -16.49 10.43
N VAL A 108 2.07 -16.33 10.93
CA VAL A 108 2.78 -17.39 11.68
C VAL A 108 1.91 -17.94 12.83
N ASP A 109 1.14 -17.09 13.48
CA ASP A 109 0.18 -17.46 14.54
C ASP A 109 -0.93 -18.42 14.09
N ASP A 110 -1.22 -18.49 12.79
CA ASP A 110 -2.20 -19.43 12.23
C ASP A 110 -1.60 -20.81 11.90
N TRP A 111 -0.30 -21.05 12.16
CA TRP A 111 0.39 -22.28 11.74
C TRP A 111 -0.34 -23.57 12.17
N GLN A 112 -0.82 -23.63 13.41
CA GLN A 112 -1.54 -24.80 13.92
C GLN A 112 -2.81 -25.12 13.12
N ARG A 113 -3.46 -24.11 12.54
CA ARG A 113 -4.66 -24.30 11.70
C ARG A 113 -4.31 -24.92 10.35
N ILE A 114 -3.12 -24.63 9.82
CA ILE A 114 -2.61 -25.24 8.58
C ILE A 114 -2.21 -26.69 8.86
N VAL A 115 -1.42 -26.96 9.90
CA VAL A 115 -1.02 -28.34 10.25
C VAL A 115 -2.23 -29.22 10.55
N ALA A 116 -3.28 -28.66 11.18
CA ALA A 116 -4.53 -29.39 11.42
C ALA A 116 -5.29 -29.83 10.14
N THR A 117 -4.83 -29.46 8.94
CA THR A 117 -5.37 -29.96 7.67
C THR A 117 -4.57 -31.11 7.06
N GLU A 118 -3.43 -31.52 7.64
CA GLU A 118 -2.55 -32.57 7.08
C GLU A 118 -3.28 -33.88 6.77
N THR A 119 -4.19 -34.31 7.65
CA THR A 119 -4.98 -35.55 7.50
C THR A 119 -6.30 -35.33 6.76
N LYS A 120 -6.61 -34.11 6.34
CA LYS A 120 -7.87 -33.75 5.68
C LYS A 120 -7.65 -33.63 4.17
N PRO A 121 -8.68 -33.89 3.35
CA PRO A 121 -8.63 -33.65 1.90
C PRO A 121 -8.71 -32.14 1.60
N VAL A 122 -7.62 -31.43 1.92
CA VAL A 122 -7.42 -30.00 1.70
C VAL A 122 -6.02 -29.82 1.08
N PHE A 123 -5.96 -29.27 -0.12
CA PHE A 123 -4.73 -29.20 -0.91
C PHE A 123 -4.25 -27.78 -1.19
N PHE A 124 -5.10 -26.78 -0.92
CA PHE A 124 -4.80 -25.37 -1.12
C PHE A 124 -5.30 -24.53 0.06
N ALA A 125 -4.69 -23.36 0.26
CA ALA A 125 -5.11 -22.42 1.29
C ALA A 125 -5.02 -20.97 0.79
N ARG A 126 -5.85 -20.08 1.35
CA ARG A 126 -5.81 -18.64 1.06
C ARG A 126 -6.31 -17.77 2.23
N LYS A 127 -5.84 -16.53 2.36
CA LYS A 127 -4.88 -15.80 1.50
C LYS A 127 -3.47 -15.77 2.09
N PHE A 128 -2.48 -15.53 1.25
CA PHE A 128 -1.10 -15.25 1.64
C PHE A 128 -0.63 -14.00 0.90
N GLU A 129 -0.02 -13.06 1.62
CA GLU A 129 0.55 -11.83 1.07
C GLU A 129 1.90 -11.61 1.78
N PRO A 130 3.04 -11.66 1.06
CA PRO A 130 4.36 -11.56 1.70
C PRO A 130 4.61 -10.25 2.45
N ILE A 131 3.94 -9.15 2.05
CA ILE A 131 4.00 -7.87 2.78
C ILE A 131 3.21 -7.87 4.09
N VAL A 132 2.37 -8.88 4.32
CA VAL A 132 1.61 -9.06 5.57
C VAL A 132 2.37 -10.00 6.50
N ASP A 133 2.76 -11.17 5.99
CA ASP A 133 3.54 -12.17 6.71
C ASP A 133 4.15 -13.16 5.68
N GLN A 134 5.45 -13.02 5.41
CA GLN A 134 6.24 -13.94 4.59
C GLN A 134 6.73 -15.12 5.42
N GLY A 135 6.91 -14.96 6.75
CA GLY A 135 7.32 -16.03 7.66
C GLY A 135 6.47 -17.29 7.51
N ILE A 136 5.14 -17.15 7.49
CA ILE A 136 4.21 -18.28 7.30
C ILE A 136 4.32 -18.92 5.91
N ILE A 137 4.66 -18.15 4.87
CA ILE A 137 4.84 -18.64 3.51
C ILE A 137 6.10 -19.50 3.45
N ASN A 138 7.21 -19.00 4.01
CA ASN A 138 8.46 -19.74 4.12
C ASN A 138 8.27 -21.02 4.94
N GLN A 139 7.56 -20.95 6.06
CA GLN A 139 7.29 -22.11 6.91
C GLN A 139 6.45 -23.18 6.17
N LEU A 140 5.43 -22.77 5.41
CA LEU A 140 4.61 -23.66 4.60
C LEU A 140 5.44 -24.33 3.48
N ASP A 141 6.25 -23.56 2.76
CA ASP A 141 7.11 -24.08 1.68
C ASP A 141 8.14 -25.10 2.23
N ALA A 142 8.74 -24.81 3.38
CA ALA A 142 9.67 -25.71 4.05
C ALA A 142 9.00 -27.02 4.51
N TRP A 143 7.76 -26.93 5.01
CA TRP A 143 7.00 -28.10 5.43
C TRP A 143 6.61 -29.00 4.26
N LEU A 144 6.20 -28.42 3.12
CA LEU A 144 5.77 -29.17 1.94
C LEU A 144 6.93 -29.81 1.15
N TYR A 145 8.07 -29.13 1.07
CA TYR A 145 9.14 -29.50 0.15
C TYR A 145 10.50 -29.71 0.81
N GLY A 146 10.57 -29.63 2.14
CA GLY A 146 11.81 -29.73 2.90
C GLY A 146 12.50 -28.37 3.11
N PRO A 147 13.48 -28.34 4.04
CA PRO A 147 14.08 -27.10 4.52
C PRO A 147 14.84 -26.34 3.43
N HIS A 148 14.86 -25.01 3.55
CA HIS A 148 15.70 -24.14 2.72
C HIS A 148 17.19 -24.26 3.11
N PRO A 149 18.12 -24.02 2.19
CA PRO A 149 19.54 -23.89 2.52
C PRO A 149 19.78 -22.77 3.54
N HIS A 150 20.70 -22.98 4.49
CA HIS A 150 20.99 -22.02 5.57
C HIS A 150 21.37 -20.63 5.07
N ASP A 151 22.13 -20.55 3.98
CA ASP A 151 22.65 -19.29 3.42
C ASP A 151 21.91 -18.88 2.13
N LEU A 152 20.65 -19.29 1.96
CA LEU A 152 19.88 -18.93 0.77
C LEU A 152 19.66 -17.40 0.73
N PRO A 153 20.26 -16.68 -0.23
CA PRO A 153 20.11 -15.23 -0.31
C PRO A 153 18.64 -14.88 -0.57
N GLY A 154 18.18 -13.78 0.01
CA GLY A 154 16.82 -13.29 -0.20
C GLY A 154 15.71 -14.10 0.50
N LEU A 155 15.98 -15.20 1.20
CA LEU A 155 14.93 -16.03 1.85
C LEU A 155 13.98 -15.22 2.73
N ASN A 156 14.55 -14.36 3.58
CA ASN A 156 13.82 -13.49 4.50
C ASN A 156 13.59 -12.08 3.95
N SER A 157 13.80 -11.87 2.65
CA SER A 157 13.56 -10.61 1.96
C SER A 157 12.38 -10.74 1.02
N TYR A 158 11.67 -9.64 0.80
CA TYR A 158 10.64 -9.54 -0.21
C TYR A 158 10.72 -8.19 -0.92
N TRP A 159 10.60 -8.23 -2.24
CA TRP A 159 10.64 -7.07 -3.11
C TRP A 159 9.34 -7.03 -3.91
N GLN A 160 8.67 -5.88 -3.90
CA GLN A 160 7.45 -5.65 -4.66
C GLN A 160 7.54 -4.34 -5.41
N SER A 161 7.59 -4.40 -6.75
CA SER A 161 7.44 -3.20 -7.58
C SER A 161 6.05 -2.59 -7.32
N ILE A 162 6.05 -1.28 -7.05
CA ILE A 162 4.85 -0.46 -6.83
C ILE A 162 4.67 0.60 -7.93
N TYR A 163 5.65 0.72 -8.83
CA TYR A 163 5.61 1.55 -10.02
C TYR A 163 6.66 1.04 -10.99
N ASN A 164 6.29 0.86 -12.26
CA ASN A 164 7.23 0.68 -13.35
C ASN A 164 6.91 1.63 -14.52
N VAL A 165 7.94 2.19 -15.14
CA VAL A 165 7.78 3.09 -16.31
C VAL A 165 7.13 2.41 -17.52
N HIS A 166 7.13 1.08 -17.57
CA HIS A 166 6.52 0.29 -18.64
C HIS A 166 5.10 -0.17 -18.32
N ASP A 167 4.53 0.20 -17.17
CA ASP A 167 3.15 -0.14 -16.82
C ASP A 167 2.18 0.50 -17.83
N LEU A 168 1.29 -0.33 -18.40
CA LEU A 168 0.29 0.11 -19.38
C LEU A 168 -0.96 0.71 -18.73
N GLY A 169 -1.19 0.42 -17.44
CA GLY A 169 -2.35 0.86 -16.71
C GLY A 169 -2.45 0.18 -15.33
N PRO A 170 -3.13 0.80 -14.35
CA PRO A 170 -3.77 2.12 -14.40
C PRO A 170 -2.75 3.26 -14.56
N ALA A 171 -3.24 4.49 -14.83
CA ALA A 171 -2.37 5.66 -14.86
C ALA A 171 -1.59 5.78 -13.53
N PRO A 172 -0.28 6.07 -13.58
CA PRO A 172 0.54 6.10 -12.38
C PRO A 172 0.16 7.28 -11.48
N ASP A 173 0.36 7.12 -10.18
CA ASP A 173 0.22 8.21 -9.22
C ASP A 173 1.31 9.27 -9.45
N ASP A 174 0.90 10.47 -9.86
CA ASP A 174 1.80 11.60 -10.08
C ASP A 174 2.58 12.01 -8.82
N ALA A 175 2.02 11.78 -7.62
CA ALA A 175 2.72 12.03 -6.36
C ALA A 175 3.88 11.03 -6.20
N LEU A 176 3.62 9.74 -6.43
CA LEU A 176 4.64 8.69 -6.36
C LEU A 176 5.78 8.94 -7.34
N ILE A 177 5.48 9.37 -8.57
CA ILE A 177 6.52 9.70 -9.54
C ILE A 177 7.31 10.95 -9.11
N SER A 178 6.64 12.01 -8.64
CA SER A 178 7.31 13.23 -8.15
C SER A 178 8.25 12.91 -6.97
N PHE A 179 7.82 12.02 -6.08
CA PHE A 179 8.66 11.46 -5.02
C PHE A 179 9.87 10.71 -5.59
N GLY A 180 9.64 9.75 -6.48
CA GLY A 180 10.70 8.94 -7.08
C GLY A 180 11.77 9.79 -7.78
N LEU A 181 11.35 10.80 -8.55
CA LEU A 181 12.26 11.75 -9.20
C LEU A 181 13.08 12.56 -8.17
N SER A 182 12.44 13.07 -7.12
CA SER A 182 13.13 13.81 -6.05
C SER A 182 14.13 12.93 -5.28
N LEU A 183 13.75 11.69 -4.99
CA LEU A 183 14.58 10.71 -4.29
C LEU A 183 15.76 10.24 -5.15
N ALA A 184 15.56 10.07 -6.46
CA ALA A 184 16.66 9.81 -7.41
C ALA A 184 17.67 10.97 -7.41
N ARG A 185 17.20 12.23 -7.47
CA ARG A 185 18.08 13.41 -7.36
C ARG A 185 18.79 13.48 -6.00
N ALA A 186 18.11 13.10 -4.91
CA ALA A 186 18.72 13.04 -3.59
C ALA A 186 19.83 11.99 -3.51
N ALA A 187 19.64 10.82 -4.12
CA ALA A 187 20.66 9.77 -4.18
C ALA A 187 21.90 10.22 -4.96
N VAL A 188 21.71 10.90 -6.10
CA VAL A 188 22.84 11.46 -6.85
C VAL A 188 23.61 12.49 -6.02
N ARG A 189 22.92 13.35 -5.27
CA ARG A 189 23.58 14.30 -4.35
C ARG A 189 24.34 13.60 -3.22
N ALA A 190 23.80 12.49 -2.71
CA ALA A 190 24.43 11.72 -1.64
C ALA A 190 25.72 11.01 -2.10
N ALA A 191 25.85 10.67 -3.38
CA ALA A 191 27.00 9.97 -3.95
C ALA A 191 28.33 10.78 -4.01
N GLN A 192 28.40 11.99 -3.45
CA GLN A 192 29.58 12.88 -3.33
C GLN A 192 30.23 13.34 -4.66
N THR A 193 31.28 14.17 -4.55
CA THR A 193 31.60 15.35 -5.39
C THR A 193 31.85 15.16 -6.89
N ASN A 194 32.09 13.94 -7.38
CA ASN A 194 32.36 13.70 -8.81
C ASN A 194 31.15 13.14 -9.57
N CYS A 195 30.00 13.05 -8.91
CA CYS A 195 28.74 12.52 -9.46
C CYS A 195 27.82 13.62 -9.95
N SER A 196 28.30 14.45 -10.90
CA SER A 196 27.41 15.40 -11.57
C SER A 196 26.65 14.70 -12.68
N VAL A 197 25.32 14.75 -12.60
CA VAL A 197 24.42 14.29 -13.65
C VAL A 197 23.67 15.46 -14.26
N THR A 198 23.27 15.35 -15.52
CA THR A 198 22.48 16.35 -16.25
C THR A 198 20.98 16.07 -16.15
N SER A 199 20.59 14.80 -16.11
CA SER A 199 19.21 14.39 -15.95
C SER A 199 19.10 13.03 -15.27
N THR A 200 17.92 12.79 -14.68
CA THR A 200 17.48 11.53 -14.09
C THR A 200 16.16 11.11 -14.72
N LYS A 201 16.00 9.82 -14.99
CA LYS A 201 14.75 9.21 -15.46
C LYS A 201 14.39 8.06 -14.54
N LEU A 202 13.24 8.15 -13.88
CA LEU A 202 12.71 7.09 -13.03
C LEU A 202 12.35 5.86 -13.87
N ILE A 203 12.69 4.65 -13.39
CA ILE A 203 12.41 3.39 -14.05
C ILE A 203 11.45 2.54 -13.22
N ASP A 204 11.77 2.34 -11.94
CA ASP A 204 10.99 1.48 -11.04
C ASP A 204 11.06 2.01 -9.61
N ILE A 205 9.99 1.81 -8.85
CA ILE A 205 9.99 1.96 -7.40
C ILE A 205 9.57 0.63 -6.80
N THR A 206 10.43 0.05 -5.97
CA THR A 206 10.19 -1.23 -5.33
C THR A 206 10.11 -1.08 -3.81
N SER A 207 9.08 -1.62 -3.18
CA SER A 207 9.02 -1.76 -1.72
C SER A 207 9.92 -2.90 -1.28
N TYR A 208 10.81 -2.65 -0.32
CA TYR A 208 11.72 -3.65 0.22
C TYR A 208 11.35 -4.01 1.66
N HIS A 209 11.11 -5.30 1.90
CA HIS A 209 10.80 -5.87 3.20
C HIS A 209 11.85 -6.91 3.57
N LYS A 210 12.17 -6.99 4.87
CA LYS A 210 13.06 -8.01 5.43
C LYS A 210 12.53 -8.44 6.79
N LEU A 211 12.42 -9.75 7.01
CA LEU A 211 11.84 -10.33 8.23
C LEU A 211 10.45 -9.73 8.53
N ASP A 212 9.58 -9.66 7.52
CA ASP A 212 8.22 -9.07 7.59
C ASP A 212 8.14 -7.57 7.91
N PHE A 213 9.28 -6.88 8.05
CA PHE A 213 9.32 -5.43 8.29
C PHE A 213 9.72 -4.66 7.03
N TYR A 214 9.02 -3.55 6.78
CA TYR A 214 9.40 -2.57 5.75
C TYR A 214 10.76 -1.94 6.07
N GLN A 215 11.71 -2.11 5.16
CA GLN A 215 13.08 -1.60 5.29
C GLN A 215 13.29 -0.29 4.54
N GLY A 216 12.43 0.04 3.58
CA GLY A 216 12.52 1.21 2.74
C GLY A 216 12.03 0.92 1.33
N SER A 217 12.13 1.90 0.46
CA SER A 217 11.86 1.73 -0.97
C SER A 217 13.16 1.83 -1.76
N LEU A 218 13.19 1.13 -2.88
CA LEU A 218 14.30 1.11 -3.82
C LEU A 218 13.88 1.94 -5.03
N ILE A 219 14.71 2.91 -5.38
CA ILE A 219 14.45 3.82 -6.51
C ILE A 219 15.43 3.43 -7.61
N LEU A 220 14.93 2.75 -8.65
CA LEU A 220 15.71 2.42 -9.83
C LEU A 220 15.55 3.54 -10.86
N PHE A 221 16.66 4.13 -11.29
CA PHE A 221 16.65 5.24 -12.23
C PHE A 221 17.85 5.23 -13.17
N GLU A 222 17.69 5.88 -14.30
CA GLU A 222 18.75 6.18 -15.25
C GLU A 222 19.27 7.60 -15.00
N ALA A 223 20.59 7.75 -15.02
CA ALA A 223 21.27 9.02 -14.86
C ALA A 223 22.26 9.26 -16.00
N LYS A 224 22.28 10.49 -16.53
CA LYS A 224 23.23 10.91 -17.56
C LYS A 224 24.36 11.73 -16.93
N PRO A 225 25.61 11.24 -16.87
CA PRO A 225 26.73 12.01 -16.36
C PRO A 225 26.92 13.32 -17.11
N ARG A 226 27.49 14.30 -16.43
CA ARG A 226 27.90 15.55 -17.07
C ARG A 226 29.18 15.40 -17.90
N SER A 227 30.02 14.41 -17.57
CA SER A 227 31.29 14.13 -18.25
C SER A 227 31.13 13.43 -19.61
N SER A 228 29.99 12.77 -19.85
CA SER A 228 29.70 12.07 -21.10
C SER A 228 28.21 12.16 -21.41
N SER A 229 27.86 12.75 -22.55
CA SER A 229 26.48 12.91 -23.01
C SER A 229 25.87 11.62 -23.57
N GLU A 230 26.70 10.65 -23.97
CA GLU A 230 26.25 9.41 -24.61
C GLU A 230 26.05 8.26 -23.63
N THR A 231 26.66 8.33 -22.44
CA THR A 231 26.59 7.24 -21.46
C THR A 231 25.37 7.42 -20.55
N VAL A 232 24.53 6.40 -20.46
CA VAL A 232 23.46 6.31 -19.46
C VAL A 232 23.89 5.28 -18.41
N ILE A 233 23.93 5.69 -17.14
CA ILE A 233 24.17 4.77 -16.03
C ILE A 233 22.84 4.49 -15.34
N ARG A 234 22.61 3.20 -15.07
CA ARG A 234 21.46 2.76 -14.28
C ARG A 234 21.91 2.56 -12.83
N MET A 235 21.19 3.21 -11.93
CA MET A 235 21.47 3.26 -10.50
C MET A 235 20.24 2.83 -9.74
N GLU A 236 20.45 2.17 -8.61
CA GLU A 236 19.39 1.95 -7.63
C GLU A 236 19.81 2.56 -6.30
N SER A 237 18.87 3.22 -5.63
CA SER A 237 19.09 3.76 -4.28
C SER A 237 18.09 3.20 -3.29
N TRP A 238 18.55 2.93 -2.08
CA TRP A 238 17.70 2.53 -0.97
C TRP A 238 17.35 3.75 -0.13
N VAL A 239 16.06 4.05 -0.01
CA VAL A 239 15.55 5.21 0.72
C VAL A 239 14.58 4.79 1.81
N LYS A 240 14.55 5.54 2.91
CA LYS A 240 13.62 5.29 4.02
C LYS A 240 12.99 6.58 4.53
N PRO A 241 11.68 6.59 4.85
CA PRO A 241 11.06 7.69 5.59
C PRO A 241 11.76 7.92 6.93
N ILE A 242 11.78 9.19 7.36
CA ILE A 242 12.24 9.62 8.68
C ILE A 242 11.00 9.76 9.56
N ASP A 243 11.03 9.17 10.75
CA ASP A 243 9.95 9.34 11.73
C ASP A 243 10.10 10.70 12.42
N HIS A 244 9.01 11.48 12.40
CA HIS A 244 8.94 12.82 13.02
C HIS A 244 8.02 12.84 14.26
N TYR A 245 7.66 11.67 14.77
CA TYR A 245 6.84 11.55 15.98
C TYR A 245 7.68 11.92 17.20
N THR A 246 7.18 12.88 17.98
CA THR A 246 7.85 13.41 19.18
C THR A 246 6.85 13.48 20.32
N VAL A 247 7.24 12.98 21.49
CA VAL A 247 6.48 13.12 22.74
C VAL A 247 7.02 14.35 23.46
N THR A 248 6.16 15.35 23.68
CA THR A 248 6.51 16.58 24.41
C THR A 248 6.43 16.35 25.91
N ASP A 249 5.34 15.73 26.36
CA ASP A 249 5.09 15.45 27.77
C ASP A 249 4.73 13.96 27.95
N ASN A 250 5.58 13.24 28.69
CA ASN A 250 5.40 11.80 28.93
C ASN A 250 4.40 11.50 30.07
N VAL A 251 3.19 12.06 29.96
CA VAL A 251 2.11 11.94 30.94
C VAL A 251 0.85 11.35 30.31
N GLY A 252 0.05 10.68 31.13
CA GLY A 252 -1.25 10.12 30.74
C GLY A 252 -1.20 9.30 29.44
N PRO A 253 -1.90 9.73 28.38
CA PRO A 253 -2.03 8.99 27.12
C PRO A 253 -0.68 8.72 26.41
N ALA A 254 0.35 9.55 26.64
CA ALA A 254 1.67 9.37 26.03
C ALA A 254 2.29 7.99 26.34
N LYS A 255 2.06 7.48 27.56
CA LYS A 255 2.58 6.17 28.00
C LYS A 255 1.88 4.99 27.32
N LYS A 256 0.68 5.22 26.78
CA LYS A 256 -0.12 4.21 26.09
C LYS A 256 0.21 4.15 24.60
N LEU A 257 0.68 5.25 24.01
CA LEU A 257 0.93 5.36 22.58
C LEU A 257 2.34 4.85 22.23
N LYS A 258 2.41 3.70 21.54
CA LYS A 258 3.68 3.09 21.11
C LYS A 258 4.20 3.70 19.81
N SER A 259 3.31 3.91 18.85
CA SER A 259 3.66 4.50 17.56
C SER A 259 2.52 5.36 17.04
N PHE A 260 2.87 6.41 16.30
CA PHE A 260 1.93 7.31 15.66
C PHE A 260 2.57 7.90 14.41
N PHE A 261 1.91 7.80 13.26
CA PHE A 261 2.37 8.40 12.01
C PHE A 261 1.19 8.68 11.08
N VAL A 262 1.43 9.47 10.03
CA VAL A 262 0.44 9.74 8.99
C VAL A 262 0.83 9.01 7.71
N SER A 263 -0.17 8.43 7.05
CA SER A 263 -0.02 7.70 5.79
C SER A 263 -1.31 7.76 4.96
N SER A 264 -1.48 6.90 3.96
CA SER A 264 -2.73 6.65 3.24
C SER A 264 -2.96 5.14 3.08
N ASP A 265 -4.13 4.76 2.53
CA ASP A 265 -4.43 3.38 2.13
C ASP A 265 -4.27 2.38 3.29
N TYR A 266 -4.82 2.75 4.45
CA TYR A 266 -4.84 1.87 5.61
C TYR A 266 -5.78 0.69 5.36
N ASP A 267 -5.23 -0.51 5.41
CA ASP A 267 -5.97 -1.76 5.30
C ASP A 267 -6.47 -2.17 6.68
N GLN A 268 -7.76 -1.90 6.95
CA GLN A 268 -8.39 -2.26 8.21
C GLN A 268 -8.43 -3.79 8.44
N LYS A 269 -8.47 -4.60 7.38
CA LYS A 269 -8.53 -6.06 7.48
C LYS A 269 -7.20 -6.63 7.96
N GLU A 270 -6.09 -6.09 7.48
CA GLU A 270 -4.74 -6.55 7.85
C GLU A 270 -4.08 -5.67 8.92
N GLN A 271 -4.72 -4.56 9.29
CA GLN A 271 -4.29 -3.58 10.29
C GLN A 271 -2.94 -2.94 9.99
N LEU A 272 -2.68 -2.62 8.72
CA LEU A 272 -1.43 -2.02 8.26
C LEU A 272 -1.64 -0.97 7.17
N SER A 273 -0.67 -0.09 6.98
CA SER A 273 -0.68 0.89 5.89
C SER A 273 -0.14 0.26 4.62
N ARG A 274 -0.89 0.33 3.51
CA ARG A 274 -0.39 -0.14 2.20
C ARG A 274 0.57 0.86 1.55
N ASN A 275 0.46 2.15 1.87
CA ASN A 275 1.44 3.18 1.50
C ASN A 275 2.64 3.20 2.48
N SER A 276 3.53 2.23 2.40
CA SER A 276 4.69 2.12 3.31
C SER A 276 5.70 3.28 3.15
N LEU A 277 5.81 3.85 1.94
CA LEU A 277 6.67 5.01 1.66
C LEU A 277 6.11 6.31 2.27
N ARG A 278 4.86 6.30 2.76
CA ARG A 278 4.13 7.47 3.25
C ARG A 278 4.12 8.61 2.22
N CYS A 279 4.03 8.24 0.95
CA CYS A 279 3.98 9.14 -0.18
C CYS A 279 2.60 9.81 -0.24
N LEU A 280 2.53 11.10 0.12
CA LEU A 280 1.29 11.87 0.09
C LEU A 280 1.46 13.04 -0.86
N GLY A 281 0.53 13.17 -1.82
CA GLY A 281 0.39 14.31 -2.70
C GLY A 281 -0.86 15.15 -2.37
N PRO A 282 -1.14 16.20 -3.14
CA PRO A 282 -2.24 17.11 -2.88
C PRO A 282 -3.62 16.45 -2.98
N PHE A 283 -3.73 15.30 -3.68
CA PHE A 283 -4.98 14.57 -3.83
C PHE A 283 -5.05 13.30 -2.98
N SER A 284 -4.06 13.04 -2.13
CA SER A 284 -4.08 11.90 -1.23
C SER A 284 -5.12 12.06 -0.12
N ASP A 285 -5.62 10.94 0.38
CA ASP A 285 -6.49 10.86 1.55
C ASP A 285 -5.67 10.46 2.78
N PRO A 286 -5.07 11.41 3.52
CA PRO A 286 -4.22 11.08 4.66
C PRO A 286 -5.05 10.45 5.79
N VAL A 287 -4.42 9.55 6.54
CA VAL A 287 -4.96 8.94 7.76
C VAL A 287 -3.86 8.92 8.81
N ALA A 288 -4.22 9.16 10.07
CA ALA A 288 -3.30 8.96 11.18
C ALA A 288 -3.44 7.51 11.66
N VAL A 289 -2.32 6.80 11.74
CA VAL A 289 -2.22 5.42 12.19
C VAL A 289 -1.56 5.44 13.56
N TYR A 290 -2.13 4.69 14.50
CA TYR A 290 -1.65 4.64 15.87
C TYR A 290 -1.62 3.21 16.40
N GLU A 291 -0.65 2.92 17.26
CA GLU A 291 -0.58 1.68 18.02
C GLU A 291 -0.58 2.01 19.52
N THR A 292 -1.48 1.36 20.25
CA THR A 292 -1.55 1.48 21.71
C THR A 292 -1.10 0.21 22.43
N SER A 293 -0.53 0.38 23.62
CA SER A 293 -0.30 -0.70 24.58
C SER A 293 -1.56 -0.99 25.40
N SER A 294 -1.65 -2.21 25.93
CA SER A 294 -2.69 -2.55 26.89
C SER A 294 -2.51 -1.75 28.18
N SER A 295 -3.61 -1.17 28.64
CA SER A 295 -3.73 -0.37 29.86
C SER A 295 -5.19 -0.46 30.33
N ASN A 296 -5.43 -0.33 31.64
CA ASN A 296 -6.77 -0.27 32.25
C ASN A 296 -7.31 1.16 32.34
N GLN A 297 -6.72 2.08 31.57
CA GLN A 297 -7.10 3.50 31.55
C GLN A 297 -7.53 3.92 30.16
N LEU A 298 -8.71 4.53 30.12
CA LEU A 298 -9.30 5.17 28.96
C LEU A 298 -8.85 6.62 28.88
N PHE A 299 -8.35 7.01 27.71
CA PHE A 299 -8.04 8.40 27.40
C PHE A 299 -8.86 8.83 26.19
N ASN A 300 -9.48 10.00 26.29
CA ASN A 300 -10.04 10.69 25.13
C ASN A 300 -9.03 11.75 24.71
N ILE A 301 -8.47 11.60 23.52
CA ILE A 301 -7.50 12.55 22.97
C ILE A 301 -8.06 13.19 21.71
N THR A 302 -7.68 14.44 21.46
CA THR A 302 -8.02 15.16 20.24
C THR A 302 -6.77 15.30 19.38
N LEU A 303 -6.89 14.96 18.10
CA LEU A 303 -5.87 15.21 17.07
C LEU A 303 -6.21 16.50 16.35
N LEU A 304 -5.29 17.46 16.38
CA LEU A 304 -5.38 18.69 15.62
C LEU A 304 -4.52 18.57 14.37
N TRP A 305 -5.16 18.62 13.21
CA TRP A 305 -4.50 18.60 11.90
C TRP A 305 -4.21 20.03 11.47
N ILE A 306 -2.93 20.37 11.37
CA ILE A 306 -2.46 21.74 11.15
C ILE A 306 -1.74 21.80 9.80
N ASP A 307 -2.20 22.71 8.95
CA ASP A 307 -1.66 22.91 7.61
C ASP A 307 -0.32 23.67 7.62
N PRO A 308 0.40 23.74 6.47
CA PRO A 308 1.65 24.49 6.34
C PRO A 308 1.55 26.00 6.60
N MET A 309 0.34 26.57 6.65
CA MET A 309 0.08 27.97 6.99
C MET A 309 -0.26 28.16 8.49
N ALA A 310 -0.16 27.10 9.30
CA ALA A 310 -0.56 27.05 10.70
C ALA A 310 -2.07 27.24 10.96
N ASN A 311 -2.93 26.87 10.00
CA ASN A 311 -4.36 26.74 10.20
C ASN A 311 -4.71 25.37 10.76
N VAL A 312 -5.63 25.31 11.72
CA VAL A 312 -6.26 24.03 12.10
C VAL A 312 -7.26 23.65 11.01
N ALA A 313 -6.91 22.65 10.23
CA ALA A 313 -7.69 22.18 9.09
C ALA A 313 -8.80 21.20 9.51
N ALA A 314 -8.52 20.37 10.52
CA ALA A 314 -9.47 19.42 11.08
C ALA A 314 -9.12 19.10 12.55
N ALA A 315 -10.14 18.69 13.30
CA ALA A 315 -9.97 18.07 14.62
C ALA A 315 -10.64 16.68 14.57
N SER A 316 -10.03 15.69 15.23
CA SER A 316 -10.57 14.34 15.30
C SER A 316 -10.32 13.74 16.66
N ASP A 317 -11.34 13.16 17.28
CA ASP A 317 -11.21 12.57 18.62
C ASP A 317 -10.95 11.07 18.52
N ILE A 318 -10.13 10.56 19.45
CA ILE A 318 -9.83 9.14 19.60
C ILE A 318 -10.07 8.76 21.05
N ILE A 319 -10.88 7.73 21.24
CA ILE A 319 -11.01 7.05 22.53
C ILE A 319 -10.02 5.89 22.54
N MET A 320 -8.99 6.00 23.36
CA MET A 320 -8.01 4.93 23.57
C MET A 320 -8.59 3.87 24.50
N GLU A 321 -9.27 2.88 23.94
CA GLU A 321 -9.88 1.76 24.64
C GLU A 321 -8.86 0.82 25.33
N ASP A 322 -9.32 0.00 26.26
CA ASP A 322 -8.49 -0.98 26.96
C ASP A 322 -8.07 -2.12 26.01
N GLY A 323 -6.78 -2.41 25.97
CA GLY A 323 -6.17 -3.44 25.11
C GLY A 323 -5.19 -2.87 24.10
N THR A 324 -4.42 -3.77 23.47
CA THR A 324 -3.54 -3.38 22.36
C THR A 324 -4.37 -3.18 21.11
N THR A 325 -4.38 -1.95 20.59
CA THR A 325 -5.09 -1.64 19.35
C THR A 325 -4.11 -1.01 18.35
N ILE A 326 -4.12 -1.53 17.13
CA ILE A 326 -3.64 -0.81 15.95
C ILE A 326 -4.89 -0.25 15.30
N GLY A 327 -4.96 1.07 15.21
CA GLY A 327 -6.11 1.79 14.70
C GLY A 327 -5.70 2.89 13.73
N PHE A 328 -6.71 3.50 13.13
CA PHE A 328 -6.55 4.63 12.25
C PHE A 328 -7.67 5.65 12.44
N ILE A 329 -7.43 6.87 12.03
CA ILE A 329 -8.41 7.95 12.00
C ILE A 329 -8.25 8.75 10.70
N LYS A 330 -9.36 8.94 9.98
CA LYS A 330 -9.41 9.74 8.77
C LYS A 330 -9.89 11.14 9.12
N PRO A 331 -9.11 12.21 8.84
CA PRO A 331 -9.58 13.56 9.00
C PRO A 331 -10.53 13.96 7.86
N GLY A 332 -11.44 14.88 8.15
CA GLY A 332 -12.33 15.49 7.14
C GLY A 332 -11.64 16.57 6.30
N LEU A 333 -10.47 16.28 5.73
CA LEU A 333 -9.74 17.23 4.87
C LEU A 333 -10.34 17.26 3.46
N LYS A 334 -10.37 18.44 2.86
CA LYS A 334 -10.85 18.65 1.48
C LYS A 334 -9.65 18.70 0.54
N SER A 335 -9.75 17.98 -0.58
CA SER A 335 -8.75 17.99 -1.63
C SER A 335 -8.94 19.20 -2.58
N PRO A 336 -7.86 19.73 -3.18
CA PRO A 336 -6.47 19.37 -2.91
C PRO A 336 -6.00 19.87 -1.55
N ILE A 337 -5.27 19.06 -0.80
CA ILE A 337 -4.62 19.48 0.45
C ILE A 337 -3.35 20.28 0.13
N LEU A 338 -3.10 21.34 0.90
CA LEU A 338 -2.01 22.28 0.65
C LEU A 338 -0.64 21.56 0.72
N PRO A 339 0.23 21.64 -0.31
CA PRO A 339 1.55 21.04 -0.23
C PRO A 339 2.45 21.71 0.79
N GLY A 340 3.29 20.91 1.45
CA GLY A 340 4.24 21.35 2.47
C GLY A 340 4.25 20.43 3.68
N VAL A 341 4.82 20.95 4.76
CA VAL A 341 4.94 20.23 6.03
C VAL A 341 3.69 20.48 6.86
N TRP A 342 2.94 19.42 7.09
CA TRP A 342 1.80 19.39 7.99
C TRP A 342 2.21 18.90 9.37
N THR A 343 1.43 19.28 10.38
CA THR A 343 1.61 18.83 11.76
C THR A 343 0.32 18.20 12.26
N VAL A 344 0.41 17.06 12.94
CA VAL A 344 -0.68 16.51 13.75
C VAL A 344 -0.27 16.62 15.21
N LYS A 345 -0.94 17.47 15.98
CA LYS A 345 -0.76 17.58 17.43
C LYS A 345 -1.75 16.68 18.13
N LEU A 346 -1.28 15.91 19.10
CA LEU A 346 -2.09 15.07 19.98
C LEU A 346 -2.29 15.82 21.30
N VAL A 347 -3.55 16.06 21.63
CA VAL A 347 -3.96 16.95 22.72
C VAL A 347 -4.79 16.17 23.72
N TRP A 348 -4.49 16.36 25.00
CA TRP A 348 -5.24 15.83 26.13
C TRP A 348 -5.40 16.93 27.17
N ASN A 349 -6.62 17.14 27.67
CA ASN A 349 -6.95 18.22 28.61
C ASN A 349 -6.47 19.61 28.15
N LEU A 350 -6.65 19.93 26.85
CA LEU A 350 -6.19 21.19 26.21
C LEU A 350 -4.67 21.41 26.23
N THR A 351 -3.88 20.38 26.53
CA THR A 351 -2.41 20.40 26.48
C THR A 351 -1.87 19.42 25.45
N GLU A 352 -0.91 19.88 24.63
CA GLU A 352 -0.21 19.02 23.67
C GLU A 352 0.75 18.09 24.42
N PHE A 353 0.58 16.78 24.25
CA PHE A 353 1.49 15.79 24.85
C PHE A 353 2.40 15.11 23.83
N ALA A 354 2.05 15.17 22.54
CA ALA A 354 2.88 14.65 21.45
C ALA A 354 2.46 15.31 20.12
N HIS A 355 3.33 15.20 19.10
CA HIS A 355 3.00 15.55 17.73
C HIS A 355 3.77 14.71 16.73
N THR A 356 3.34 14.73 15.47
CA THR A 356 4.14 14.26 14.34
C THR A 356 4.05 15.25 13.19
N LEU A 357 5.10 15.28 12.37
CA LEU A 357 5.08 15.97 11.08
C LEU A 357 4.81 14.97 9.97
N PHE A 358 4.16 15.42 8.90
CA PHE A 358 4.06 14.67 7.65
C PHE A 358 4.16 15.59 6.45
N LEU A 359 4.58 15.02 5.31
CA LEU A 359 4.83 15.77 4.09
C LEU A 359 3.71 15.51 3.08
N VAL A 360 3.08 16.58 2.62
CA VAL A 360 2.32 16.59 1.38
C VAL A 360 3.23 17.16 0.30
N LEU A 361 3.72 16.31 -0.60
CA LEU A 361 4.68 16.72 -1.62
C LEU A 361 3.96 17.46 -2.76
N PRO A 362 4.48 18.61 -3.22
CA PRO A 362 3.98 19.23 -4.43
C PRO A 362 4.31 18.36 -5.65
N LEU A 363 3.37 18.26 -6.58
CA LEU A 363 3.54 17.50 -7.83
C LEU A 363 4.49 18.23 -8.79
N GLU A 364 5.47 17.50 -9.33
CA GLU A 364 6.39 17.98 -10.40
C GLU A 364 5.71 17.90 -11.79
N GLN A 365 4.82 16.93 -11.95
CA GLN A 365 4.08 16.67 -13.19
C GLN A 365 2.63 16.23 -12.90
N VAL A 366 1.76 16.35 -13.90
CA VAL A 366 0.40 15.79 -13.91
C VAL A 366 0.22 15.02 -15.21
N SER A 367 -0.21 13.77 -15.14
CA SER A 367 -0.41 12.89 -16.30
C SER A 367 0.83 12.86 -17.21
N ALA A 368 2.01 12.65 -16.61
CA ALA A 368 3.32 12.64 -17.28
C ALA A 368 3.72 13.95 -18.01
N SER A 369 3.01 15.05 -17.77
CA SER A 369 3.34 16.37 -18.33
C SER A 369 3.79 17.33 -17.23
N PRO A 370 4.88 18.10 -17.41
CA PRO A 370 5.31 19.09 -16.43
C PRO A 370 4.19 20.08 -16.08
N LEU A 371 4.08 20.47 -14.81
CA LEU A 371 3.05 21.42 -14.38
C LEU A 371 3.17 22.77 -15.11
N SER A 372 2.06 23.22 -15.69
CA SER A 372 1.90 24.60 -16.15
C SER A 372 1.56 25.55 -14.98
N LEU A 373 1.79 26.85 -15.16
CA LEU A 373 1.47 27.86 -14.15
C LEU A 373 -0.03 27.86 -13.77
N HIS A 374 -0.92 27.65 -14.74
CA HIS A 374 -2.37 27.57 -14.50
C HIS A 374 -2.74 26.35 -13.65
N GLN A 375 -2.17 25.19 -13.94
CA GLN A 375 -2.41 23.96 -13.16
C GLN A 375 -1.84 24.07 -11.75
N THR A 376 -0.68 24.73 -11.58
CA THR A 376 0.00 24.87 -10.29
C THR A 376 -0.89 25.56 -9.25
N GLN A 377 -1.63 26.59 -9.65
CA GLN A 377 -2.55 27.29 -8.73
C GLN A 377 -3.67 26.38 -8.22
N TYR A 378 -4.17 25.47 -9.07
CA TYR A 378 -5.19 24.49 -8.66
C TYR A 378 -4.58 23.39 -7.79
N VAL A 379 -3.50 22.75 -8.26
CA VAL A 379 -2.89 21.58 -7.62
C VAL A 379 -2.20 21.92 -6.30
N HIS A 380 -1.55 23.10 -6.20
CA HIS A 380 -0.81 23.53 -5.02
C HIS A 380 -1.51 24.62 -4.21
N GLY A 381 -2.71 25.05 -4.61
CA GLY A 381 -3.47 26.11 -3.96
C GLY A 381 -4.10 25.76 -2.61
N GLY A 382 -4.20 24.46 -2.30
CA GLY A 382 -5.00 23.98 -1.18
C GLY A 382 -6.50 23.97 -1.51
N PRO A 383 -7.37 23.70 -0.52
CA PRO A 383 -8.79 23.59 -0.75
C PRO A 383 -9.39 24.94 -1.17
N GLY A 384 -10.27 24.93 -2.17
CA GLY A 384 -10.98 26.15 -2.62
C GLY A 384 -11.92 26.75 -1.57
N GLU A 385 -12.27 25.96 -0.55
CA GLU A 385 -13.11 26.37 0.58
C GLU A 385 -12.26 26.56 1.84
N ARG A 386 -12.65 27.51 2.70
CA ARG A 386 -12.02 27.69 4.01
C ARG A 386 -12.31 26.48 4.90
N TYR A 387 -11.34 26.11 5.74
CA TYR A 387 -11.56 25.13 6.79
C TYR A 387 -12.69 25.55 7.72
N ALA A 388 -13.36 24.57 8.32
CA ALA A 388 -14.39 24.82 9.31
C ALA A 388 -13.82 25.63 10.48
N LYS A 389 -14.59 26.60 11.00
CA LYS A 389 -14.22 27.30 12.24
C LYS A 389 -14.29 26.32 13.40
N LEU A 390 -13.12 25.94 13.92
CA LEU A 390 -12.99 25.09 15.11
C LEU A 390 -12.96 25.96 16.38
N ASN A 391 -13.06 25.31 17.55
CA ASN A 391 -13.05 25.98 18.86
C ASN A 391 -11.84 26.94 18.97
N SER A 392 -12.09 28.17 19.42
CA SER A 392 -11.07 29.20 19.67
C SER A 392 -10.00 28.75 20.67
N ASP A 393 -10.30 27.81 21.56
CA ASP A 393 -9.32 27.29 22.52
C ASP A 393 -8.14 26.59 21.83
N TRP A 394 -8.35 26.00 20.66
CA TRP A 394 -7.28 25.36 19.89
C TRP A 394 -6.24 26.36 19.38
N ALA A 395 -6.59 27.63 19.23
CA ALA A 395 -5.64 28.67 18.84
C ALA A 395 -4.49 28.81 19.84
N LYS A 396 -4.78 28.59 21.14
CA LYS A 396 -3.77 28.61 22.21
C LYS A 396 -2.81 27.42 22.09
N VAL A 397 -3.34 26.23 21.77
CA VAL A 397 -2.56 24.99 21.65
C VAL A 397 -1.70 24.95 20.39
N VAL A 398 -2.19 25.52 19.28
CA VAL A 398 -1.42 25.65 18.04
C VAL A 398 -0.21 26.56 18.21
N GLY A 399 -0.27 27.49 19.18
CA GLY A 399 0.76 28.51 19.36
C GLY A 399 0.74 29.50 18.21
N MET A 400 -0.43 30.11 17.95
CA MET A 400 -0.60 31.14 16.91
C MET A 400 0.23 32.41 17.24
N GLY A 401 1.55 32.37 17.07
CA GLY A 401 2.47 33.49 17.32
C GLY A 401 3.14 33.98 16.04
N GLU A 402 3.06 35.31 15.81
CA GLU A 402 3.84 36.24 14.95
C GLU A 402 4.22 35.88 13.49
N ASN A 403 4.27 34.61 13.08
CA ASN A 403 4.72 34.18 11.75
C ASN A 403 3.60 33.72 10.80
N ARG A 404 2.33 33.85 11.18
CA ARG A 404 1.22 33.40 10.32
C ARG A 404 1.21 34.12 8.96
N THR A 405 1.34 35.45 8.95
CA THR A 405 1.37 36.23 7.71
C THR A 405 2.58 35.89 6.84
N THR A 406 3.72 35.51 7.44
CA THR A 406 4.91 35.09 6.68
C THR A 406 4.70 33.70 6.06
N LEU A 407 4.07 32.78 6.78
CA LEU A 407 3.68 31.45 6.28
C LEU A 407 2.65 31.53 5.15
N GLU A 408 1.60 32.36 5.31
CA GLU A 408 0.58 32.59 4.27
C GLU A 408 1.21 33.16 2.98
N ARG A 409 2.07 34.19 3.11
CA ARG A 409 2.79 34.75 1.95
C ARG A 409 3.68 33.72 1.28
N ARG A 410 4.39 32.89 2.05
CA ARG A 410 5.24 31.82 1.52
C ARG A 410 4.41 30.78 0.78
N ALA A 411 3.31 30.33 1.37
CA ALA A 411 2.42 29.35 0.75
C ALA A 411 1.82 29.90 -0.56
N PHE A 412 1.37 31.15 -0.58
CA PHE A 412 0.91 31.81 -1.82
C PHE A 412 2.01 31.96 -2.88
N SER A 413 3.25 32.21 -2.48
CA SER A 413 4.38 32.21 -3.41
C SER A 413 4.64 30.81 -3.97
N ASN A 414 4.44 29.76 -3.16
CA ASN A 414 4.69 28.38 -3.56
C ASN A 414 3.69 27.90 -4.63
N THR A 415 2.45 28.40 -4.64
CA THR A 415 1.43 28.04 -5.65
C THR A 415 1.75 28.54 -7.07
N LYS A 416 2.84 29.28 -7.24
CA LYS A 416 3.29 29.83 -8.53
C LYS A 416 4.60 29.22 -9.01
N ARG A 417 5.20 28.31 -8.24
CA ARG A 417 6.48 27.68 -8.56
C ARG A 417 6.29 26.67 -9.69
N VAL A 418 7.11 26.78 -10.73
CA VAL A 418 7.13 25.85 -11.87
C VAL A 418 8.58 25.55 -12.26
N GLY A 419 8.78 24.48 -13.04
CA GLY A 419 10.10 24.11 -13.57
C GLY A 419 11.15 23.93 -12.46
N LYS A 420 12.33 24.53 -12.64
CA LYS A 420 13.47 24.34 -11.72
C LYS A 420 13.17 24.83 -10.29
N ASP A 421 12.41 25.91 -10.13
CA ASP A 421 12.09 26.47 -8.81
C ASP A 421 11.12 25.57 -8.02
N LEU A 422 10.22 24.88 -8.72
CA LEU A 422 9.37 23.83 -8.15
C LEU A 422 10.20 22.61 -7.74
N VAL A 423 11.11 22.16 -8.61
CA VAL A 423 12.01 21.02 -8.33
C VAL A 423 12.87 21.27 -7.08
N ILE A 424 13.43 22.47 -6.93
CA ILE A 424 14.21 22.84 -5.73
C ILE A 424 13.35 22.81 -4.47
N TRP A 425 12.11 23.30 -4.56
CA TRP A 425 11.17 23.26 -3.44
C TRP A 425 10.81 21.84 -3.03
N ILE A 426 10.48 20.98 -4.00
CA ILE A 426 10.23 19.55 -3.82
C ILE A 426 11.43 18.89 -3.12
N ASP A 427 12.63 19.04 -3.66
CA ASP A 427 13.85 18.41 -3.13
C ASP A 427 14.19 18.89 -1.70
N THR A 428 13.93 20.17 -1.40
CA THR A 428 14.10 20.74 -0.06
C THR A 428 13.12 20.14 0.95
N LEU A 429 11.90 19.83 0.53
CA LEU A 429 10.92 19.15 1.36
C LEU A 429 11.28 17.67 1.56
N THR A 430 11.53 16.94 0.46
CA THR A 430 11.86 15.51 0.48
C THR A 430 13.05 15.22 1.39
N SER A 431 14.12 16.01 1.31
CA SER A 431 15.33 15.82 2.13
C SER A 431 15.12 15.92 3.65
N LYS A 432 14.02 16.53 4.11
CA LYS A 432 13.66 16.60 5.53
C LYS A 432 12.91 15.36 6.02
N PHE A 433 12.29 14.61 5.11
CA PHE A 433 11.40 13.49 5.43
C PHE A 433 11.95 12.14 4.99
N TYR A 434 13.01 12.12 4.18
CA TYR A 434 13.57 10.90 3.63
C TYR A 434 15.09 10.92 3.69
N LYS A 435 15.67 9.78 3.99
CA LYS A 435 17.11 9.54 3.95
C LYS A 435 17.45 8.51 2.88
N VAL A 436 18.52 8.78 2.14
CA VAL A 436 19.17 7.80 1.28
C VAL A 436 20.11 6.99 2.17
N LEU A 437 19.89 5.69 2.24
CA LEU A 437 20.65 4.76 3.07
C LEU A 437 21.87 4.20 2.35
N ASP A 438 21.70 3.83 1.09
CA ASP A 438 22.75 3.26 0.25
C ASP A 438 22.39 3.43 -1.24
N TRP A 439 23.36 3.20 -2.12
CA TRP A 439 23.16 3.22 -3.57
C TRP A 439 24.13 2.28 -4.28
N CYS A 440 23.73 1.79 -5.45
CA CYS A 440 24.51 0.86 -6.25
C CYS A 440 24.36 1.14 -7.75
N GLY A 441 25.33 0.67 -8.52
CA GLY A 441 25.30 0.69 -9.98
C GLY A 441 24.77 -0.65 -10.51
N ALA A 442 23.75 -0.61 -11.38
CA ALA A 442 23.22 -1.80 -12.02
C ALA A 442 24.17 -2.35 -13.11
N SER A 443 24.99 -1.48 -13.70
CA SER A 443 25.99 -1.85 -14.71
C SER A 443 27.39 -1.99 -14.13
N SER A 444 28.24 -2.77 -14.80
CA SER A 444 29.64 -3.00 -14.44
C SER A 444 30.55 -1.77 -14.58
N ASN A 445 30.05 -0.70 -15.21
CA ASN A 445 30.81 0.54 -15.35
C ASN A 445 30.81 1.27 -14.00
N SER A 446 31.99 1.38 -13.40
CA SER A 446 32.20 2.07 -12.12
C SER A 446 32.06 3.59 -12.26
N PHE A 447 30.84 4.08 -12.52
CA PHE A 447 30.52 5.48 -12.30
C PHE A 447 30.46 5.71 -10.79
N CYS A 448 30.99 6.83 -10.30
CA CYS A 448 30.83 7.24 -8.91
C CYS A 448 31.36 6.29 -7.82
N GLY A 449 32.28 5.38 -8.16
CA GLY A 449 32.80 4.38 -7.20
C GLY A 449 31.71 3.45 -6.65
N MET A 450 30.60 3.31 -7.36
CA MET A 450 29.46 2.51 -6.91
C MET A 450 29.78 1.02 -6.91
N LYS A 451 29.29 0.31 -5.89
CA LYS A 451 29.30 -1.15 -5.88
C LYS A 451 28.22 -1.69 -6.83
N PRO A 452 28.43 -2.88 -7.43
CA PRO A 452 27.41 -3.53 -8.23
C PRO A 452 26.15 -3.84 -7.41
N CYS A 453 24.96 -3.57 -7.95
CA CYS A 453 23.71 -3.84 -7.26
C CYS A 453 23.51 -5.32 -6.90
N VAL A 454 23.96 -6.22 -7.79
CA VAL A 454 23.91 -7.68 -7.62
C VAL A 454 24.69 -8.19 -6.40
N SER A 455 25.69 -7.46 -5.90
CA SER A 455 26.47 -7.85 -4.72
C SER A 455 25.90 -7.30 -3.41
N SER A 456 24.84 -6.49 -3.46
CA SER A 456 24.15 -6.01 -2.27
C SER A 456 23.10 -7.01 -1.78
N TYR A 457 22.67 -6.90 -0.53
CA TYR A 457 21.61 -7.74 0.05
C TYR A 457 20.21 -7.11 -0.05
N TRP A 458 20.14 -5.84 -0.46
CA TRP A 458 18.93 -5.02 -0.41
C TRP A 458 18.38 -4.69 -1.80
N SER A 459 19.23 -4.66 -2.83
CA SER A 459 18.84 -4.27 -4.19
C SER A 459 17.78 -5.20 -4.77
N SER A 460 16.87 -4.67 -5.58
CA SER A 460 15.93 -5.49 -6.35
C SER A 460 16.64 -6.37 -7.38
N LEU A 461 17.85 -5.96 -7.78
CA LEU A 461 18.76 -6.69 -8.68
C LEU A 461 19.67 -7.70 -7.96
N SER A 462 19.51 -7.89 -6.64
CA SER A 462 20.25 -8.92 -5.91
C SER A 462 19.64 -10.32 -6.15
N PRO A 463 20.42 -11.41 -6.03
CA PRO A 463 19.89 -12.75 -6.24
C PRO A 463 18.74 -13.09 -5.30
N ASP A 464 17.64 -13.63 -5.85
CA ASP A 464 16.50 -14.10 -5.06
C ASP A 464 16.02 -15.48 -5.54
N PRO A 465 16.80 -16.56 -5.28
CA PRO A 465 16.54 -17.87 -5.87
C PRO A 465 15.17 -18.47 -5.52
N LYS A 466 14.53 -18.03 -4.43
CA LYS A 466 13.20 -18.51 -4.04
C LYS A 466 12.08 -18.07 -4.99
N SER A 467 12.30 -16.98 -5.76
CA SER A 467 11.33 -16.43 -6.71
C SER A 467 11.73 -16.66 -8.17
N GLU A 468 12.94 -17.16 -8.41
CA GLU A 468 13.47 -17.42 -9.74
C GLU A 468 12.93 -18.74 -10.31
N LEU A 469 12.40 -18.70 -11.54
CA LEU A 469 12.02 -19.90 -12.29
C LEU A 469 13.25 -20.48 -12.98
N ARG A 470 13.78 -21.58 -12.43
CA ARG A 470 14.96 -22.30 -12.94
C ARG A 470 14.55 -23.49 -13.83
N SER A 471 15.54 -24.25 -14.30
CA SER A 471 15.32 -25.46 -15.11
C SER A 471 14.50 -26.53 -14.39
N LEU A 472 13.91 -27.45 -15.14
CA LEU A 472 13.23 -28.61 -14.56
C LEU A 472 14.23 -29.69 -14.12
N ASP A 473 13.93 -30.34 -13.00
CA ASP A 473 14.62 -31.54 -12.54
C ASP A 473 14.07 -32.82 -13.23
N LYS A 474 14.65 -33.97 -12.91
CA LYS A 474 14.25 -35.27 -13.48
C LYS A 474 12.82 -35.70 -13.10
N SER A 475 12.24 -35.12 -12.05
CA SER A 475 10.86 -35.38 -11.63
C SER A 475 9.84 -34.49 -12.34
N GLY A 476 10.31 -33.55 -13.16
CA GLY A 476 9.47 -32.54 -13.81
C GLY A 476 9.10 -31.37 -12.91
N ARG A 477 9.78 -31.21 -11.75
CA ARG A 477 9.62 -30.04 -10.87
C ARG A 477 10.65 -28.97 -11.21
N ILE A 478 10.36 -27.72 -10.88
CA ILE A 478 11.33 -26.63 -11.01
C ILE A 478 12.46 -26.88 -10.01
N THR A 479 13.70 -26.77 -10.48
CA THR A 479 14.90 -26.88 -9.64
C THR A 479 14.83 -25.78 -8.59
N ARG A 480 14.79 -26.18 -7.32
CA ARG A 480 14.77 -25.27 -6.19
C ARG A 480 16.21 -24.85 -5.92
N TRP A 481 16.48 -23.55 -6.10
CA TRP A 481 17.76 -22.81 -5.94
C TRP A 481 18.97 -23.27 -6.77
#